data_AF-A0A836K7S2-F1
#
_entry.id   AF-A0A836K7S2-F1
#
_cell.length_a   1.000
_cell.length_b   1.000
_cell.length_c   1.000
_cell.angle_alpha   90.00
_cell.angle_beta   90.00
_cell.angle_gamma   90.00
#
_symmetry.space_group_name_H-M   'P 1'
#
loop_
_entity.id
_entity.type
_entity.pdbx_description
1 polymer ?
#
loop_
_entity_poly.entity_id
_entity_poly.type
_entity_poly.pdbx_seq_one_letter_code
_entity_poly.pdbx_strand_id
1 'polypeptide(L)'
;DHVPGPGAYSPELCPPMNHNRRVPAYSIKSRGVIKFLDEGPGPNSYLLPTCIGPKVPDKPAQSAFSIIGYRKIQKEILKSPGPATYIKINYDMIKRRSPAYSLKGRHILSEIQRSPAPIFYPLYDTRKRSPIYSFGIKHSECAGVPMTQLDED
;
A
#
# COMPACT_ATOMS: atom_id res chain seq x y z
N ASP A 1 12.91 56.89 43.17
CA ASP A 1 13.35 58.30 43.05
C ASP A 1 13.34 58.96 44.41
N HIS A 2 14.52 59.28 44.95
CA HIS A 2 14.66 59.92 46.26
C HIS A 2 15.20 61.33 46.07
N VAL A 3 14.32 62.32 46.06
CA VAL A 3 14.69 63.73 46.18
C VAL A 3 14.53 64.10 47.66
N PRO A 4 15.59 64.56 48.34
CA PRO A 4 15.46 64.94 49.74
C PRO A 4 14.50 66.12 49.90
N GLY A 5 13.68 66.06 50.95
CA GLY A 5 12.73 67.12 51.28
C GLY A 5 13.43 68.42 51.71
N PRO A 6 12.69 69.54 51.76
CA PRO A 6 13.25 70.82 52.20
C PRO A 6 13.78 70.68 53.64
N GLY A 7 15.06 71.03 53.84
CA GLY A 7 15.77 70.89 55.13
C GLY A 7 16.62 69.63 55.29
N ALA A 8 16.52 68.64 54.39
CA ALA A 8 17.38 67.45 54.39
C ALA A 8 18.67 67.63 53.55
N TYR A 9 18.88 68.81 52.98
CA TYR A 9 20.12 69.17 52.29
C TYR A 9 21.11 69.75 53.31
N SER A 10 22.32 69.18 53.38
CA SER A 10 23.45 69.70 54.16
C SER A 10 24.56 70.17 53.21
N PRO A 11 24.43 71.36 52.60
CA PRO A 11 25.39 71.87 51.62
C PRO A 11 26.76 72.12 52.26
N GLU A 12 26.84 72.38 53.57
CA GLU A 12 28.10 72.49 54.31
C GLU A 12 28.96 71.22 54.32
N LEU A 13 28.36 70.04 54.06
CA LEU A 13 29.10 68.79 53.95
C LEU A 13 29.66 68.57 52.53
N CYS A 14 29.25 69.39 51.55
CA CYS A 14 29.84 69.32 50.23
C CYS A 14 31.25 69.93 50.26
N PRO A 15 32.24 69.28 49.63
CA PRO A 15 33.56 69.86 49.43
C PRO A 15 33.45 71.22 48.71
N PRO A 16 34.31 72.21 49.03
CA PRO A 16 34.30 73.51 48.38
C PRO A 16 34.46 73.33 46.87
N MET A 17 33.47 73.82 46.11
CA MET A 17 33.43 73.71 44.66
C MET A 17 34.35 74.78 44.05
N ASN A 18 35.65 74.63 44.26
CA ASN A 18 36.63 75.48 43.59
C ASN A 18 36.54 75.20 42.09
N HIS A 19 36.53 76.27 41.27
CA HIS A 19 36.42 76.24 39.80
C HIS A 19 37.60 75.50 39.10
N ASN A 20 38.44 74.81 39.85
CA ASN A 20 39.51 73.99 39.32
C ASN A 20 38.95 72.65 38.83
N ARG A 21 39.39 72.26 37.63
CA ARG A 21 38.98 71.03 36.95
C ARG A 21 39.31 69.80 37.81
N ARG A 22 38.30 69.16 38.39
CA ARG A 22 38.45 67.92 39.16
C ARG A 22 38.36 66.71 38.22
N VAL A 23 39.17 65.69 38.47
CA VAL A 23 39.05 64.40 37.79
C VAL A 23 37.74 63.70 38.22
N PRO A 24 37.07 62.97 37.31
CA PRO A 24 35.81 62.29 37.64
C PRO A 24 36.02 61.22 38.73
N ALA A 25 35.09 61.14 39.67
CA ALA A 25 35.05 60.10 40.70
C ALA A 25 33.92 59.12 40.40
N TYR A 26 34.24 57.84 40.30
CA TYR A 26 33.27 56.78 40.00
C TYR A 26 33.04 55.93 41.25
N SER A 27 31.79 55.56 41.52
CA SER A 27 31.44 54.57 42.53
C SER A 27 30.76 53.37 41.86
N ILE A 28 31.13 52.17 42.29
CA ILE A 28 30.52 50.92 41.80
C ILE A 28 29.78 50.30 42.98
N LYS A 29 28.45 50.21 42.88
CA LYS A 29 27.62 49.48 43.83
C LYS A 29 27.61 48.00 43.46
N SER A 30 27.69 47.11 44.45
CA SER A 30 27.59 45.66 44.23
C SER A 30 26.22 45.29 43.65
N ARG A 31 26.20 44.33 42.73
CA ARG A 31 24.94 43.79 42.20
C ARG A 31 24.23 42.97 43.28
N GLY A 32 22.95 43.28 43.53
CA GLY A 32 22.11 42.45 44.41
C GLY A 32 21.83 41.09 43.77
N VAL A 33 21.84 40.03 44.57
CA VAL A 33 21.45 38.69 44.11
C VAL A 33 19.93 38.67 43.95
N ILE A 34 19.45 38.75 42.72
CA ILE A 34 18.04 38.46 42.40
C ILE A 34 17.89 36.95 42.54
N LYS A 35 17.39 36.49 43.69
CA LYS A 35 16.95 35.11 43.84
C LYS A 35 15.63 35.00 43.09
N PHE A 36 15.67 34.46 41.87
CA PHE A 36 14.45 33.95 41.25
C PHE A 36 13.97 32.80 42.13
N LEU A 37 12.84 32.98 42.81
CA LEU A 37 12.09 31.88 43.41
C LEU A 37 11.57 31.06 42.23
N ASP A 38 12.30 30.01 41.88
CA ASP A 38 11.95 29.09 40.80
C ASP A 38 10.81 28.19 41.30
N GLU A 39 9.59 28.74 41.36
CA GLU A 39 8.38 28.01 41.75
C GLU A 39 7.82 27.15 40.59
N GLY A 40 8.58 27.01 39.51
CA GLY A 40 8.21 26.25 38.33
C GLY A 40 8.96 24.92 38.22
N PRO A 41 8.36 23.89 37.59
CA PRO A 41 9.14 22.75 37.13
C PRO A 41 10.21 23.25 36.16
N GLY A 42 11.45 22.78 36.32
CA GLY A 42 12.54 23.11 35.40
C GLY A 42 12.19 22.74 33.95
N PRO A 43 12.95 23.23 32.95
CA PRO A 43 12.63 23.05 31.53
C PRO A 43 12.49 21.58 31.08
N ASN A 44 13.10 20.64 31.81
CA ASN A 44 13.02 19.20 31.56
C ASN A 44 11.95 18.47 32.41
N SER A 45 11.17 19.20 33.21
CA SER A 45 10.21 18.64 34.19
C SER A 45 8.75 18.84 33.76
N TYR A 46 8.49 19.31 32.54
CA TYR A 46 7.15 19.35 31.97
C TYR A 46 6.72 17.95 31.55
N LEU A 47 5.83 17.34 32.33
CA LEU A 47 5.15 16.09 31.98
C LEU A 47 3.79 16.41 31.37
N LEU A 48 3.58 15.98 30.12
CA LEU A 48 2.26 16.01 29.51
C LEU A 48 1.39 14.89 30.09
N PRO A 49 0.10 15.14 30.35
CA PRO A 49 -0.81 14.09 30.77
C PRO A 49 -0.95 13.02 29.69
N THR A 50 -1.08 11.76 30.09
CA THR A 50 -1.21 10.63 29.16
C THR A 50 -2.48 10.77 28.31
N CYS A 51 -2.35 10.64 26.98
CA CYS A 51 -3.48 10.73 26.04
C CYS A 51 -4.27 9.40 25.88
N ILE A 52 -3.81 8.34 26.54
CA ILE A 52 -4.34 6.97 26.42
C ILE A 52 -4.50 6.38 27.83
N GLY A 53 -5.67 5.81 28.12
CA GLY A 53 -5.96 5.14 29.39
C GLY A 53 -6.92 5.91 30.29
N PRO A 54 -7.18 5.42 31.51
CA PRO A 54 -8.08 6.08 32.46
C PRO A 54 -7.47 7.40 32.97
N LYS A 55 -8.33 8.38 33.31
CA LYS A 55 -7.97 9.69 33.89
C LYS A 55 -7.27 10.68 32.94
N VAL A 56 -7.64 10.69 31.66
CA VAL A 56 -7.24 11.77 30.73
C VAL A 56 -7.96 13.08 31.13
N PRO A 57 -7.25 14.18 31.43
CA PRO A 57 -7.86 15.41 31.93
C PRO A 57 -8.85 16.03 30.94
N ASP A 58 -8.55 15.94 29.63
CA ASP A 58 -9.39 16.53 28.58
C ASP A 58 -10.51 15.61 28.08
N LYS A 59 -10.52 14.33 28.48
CA LYS A 59 -11.46 13.32 27.96
C LYS A 59 -12.00 12.45 29.10
N PRO A 60 -13.22 12.73 29.61
CA PRO A 60 -13.84 11.86 30.59
C PRO A 60 -14.10 10.47 29.97
N ALA A 61 -13.69 9.41 30.68
CA ALA A 61 -13.98 8.04 30.25
C ALA A 61 -15.50 7.79 30.33
N GLN A 62 -16.09 7.30 29.24
CA GLN A 62 -17.51 6.91 29.22
C GLN A 62 -17.72 5.58 29.97
N SER A 63 -18.95 5.33 30.42
CA SER A 63 -19.32 4.10 31.12
C SER A 63 -19.06 2.85 30.27
N ALA A 64 -18.55 1.80 30.90
CA ALA A 64 -18.41 0.49 30.26
C ALA A 64 -19.80 -0.16 30.11
N PHE A 65 -20.38 -0.08 28.91
CA PHE A 65 -21.63 -0.77 28.60
C PHE A 65 -21.35 -2.25 28.31
N SER A 66 -21.86 -3.14 29.15
CA SER A 66 -21.86 -4.58 28.87
C SER A 66 -23.08 -4.94 28.03
N ILE A 67 -22.86 -5.62 26.90
CA ILE A 67 -23.95 -6.25 26.17
C ILE A 67 -24.40 -7.46 26.99
N ILE A 68 -25.62 -7.41 27.53
CA ILE A 68 -26.22 -8.56 28.21
C ILE A 68 -26.40 -9.69 27.18
N GLY A 69 -26.06 -10.92 27.58
CA GLY A 69 -26.10 -12.10 26.71
C GLY A 69 -27.47 -12.38 26.09
N TYR A 70 -27.45 -13.25 25.09
CA TYR A 70 -28.58 -13.59 24.21
C TYR A 70 -29.88 -13.83 25.00
N ARG A 71 -30.84 -12.90 24.90
CA ARG A 71 -32.20 -13.11 25.42
C ARG A 71 -32.97 -13.94 24.39
N LYS A 72 -33.54 -15.07 24.82
CA LYS A 72 -34.39 -15.91 23.97
C LYS A 72 -35.68 -15.14 23.68
N ILE A 73 -35.75 -14.50 22.52
CA ILE A 73 -36.96 -13.83 22.03
C ILE A 73 -38.10 -14.87 22.03
N GLN A 74 -39.19 -14.58 22.74
CA GLN A 74 -40.37 -15.45 22.74
C GLN A 74 -40.88 -15.56 21.31
N LYS A 75 -41.00 -16.80 20.81
CA LYS A 75 -41.41 -17.13 19.43
C LYS A 75 -42.76 -16.53 19.02
N GLU A 76 -43.57 -16.10 19.99
CA GLU A 76 -44.90 -15.54 19.74
C GLU A 76 -44.88 -14.20 18.99
N ILE A 77 -43.79 -13.44 19.06
CA ILE A 77 -43.62 -12.17 18.32
C ILE A 77 -43.26 -12.42 16.84
N LEU A 78 -42.83 -13.65 16.48
CA LEU A 78 -42.35 -14.03 15.15
C LEU A 78 -43.41 -14.79 14.33
N LYS A 79 -44.70 -14.52 14.54
CA LYS A 79 -45.80 -15.17 13.80
C LYS A 79 -45.88 -14.72 12.34
N SER A 80 -45.18 -13.66 11.95
CA SER A 80 -45.09 -13.23 10.57
C SER A 80 -43.93 -13.92 9.86
N PRO A 81 -44.17 -14.61 8.72
CA PRO A 81 -43.08 -15.11 7.89
C PRO A 81 -42.14 -13.95 7.56
N GLY A 82 -40.87 -14.04 8.00
CA GLY A 82 -39.86 -13.04 7.65
C GLY A 82 -39.60 -13.05 6.13
N PRO A 83 -38.96 -12.01 5.57
CA PRO A 83 -38.73 -11.91 4.12
C PRO A 83 -38.00 -13.11 3.51
N ALA A 84 -37.21 -13.85 4.30
CA ALA A 84 -36.52 -15.06 3.88
C ALA A 84 -37.41 -16.32 3.77
N THR A 85 -38.64 -16.28 4.29
CA THR A 85 -39.56 -17.43 4.29
C THR A 85 -40.53 -17.46 3.11
N TYR A 86 -40.58 -16.41 2.29
CA TYR A 86 -41.37 -16.43 1.06
C TYR A 86 -40.77 -17.42 0.05
N ILE A 87 -41.63 -18.22 -0.58
CA ILE A 87 -41.25 -19.16 -1.62
C ILE A 87 -40.72 -18.35 -2.82
N LYS A 88 -39.49 -18.65 -3.27
CA LYS A 88 -38.94 -18.08 -4.50
C LYS A 88 -39.68 -18.66 -5.70
N ILE A 89 -40.56 -17.87 -6.31
CA ILE A 89 -41.27 -18.26 -7.53
C ILE A 89 -40.26 -18.25 -8.69
N ASN A 90 -40.28 -19.27 -9.53
CA ASN A 90 -39.47 -19.29 -10.75
C ASN A 90 -39.95 -18.19 -11.70
N TYR A 91 -39.10 -17.19 -11.94
CA TYR A 91 -39.44 -16.02 -12.74
C TYR A 91 -39.62 -16.33 -14.23
N ASP A 92 -39.03 -17.44 -14.71
CA ASP A 92 -39.20 -17.95 -16.08
C ASP A 92 -40.65 -18.37 -16.38
N MET A 93 -41.49 -18.56 -15.34
CA MET A 93 -42.93 -18.85 -15.51
C MET A 93 -43.74 -17.60 -15.85
N ILE A 94 -43.28 -16.42 -15.42
CA ILE A 94 -44.02 -15.15 -15.57
C ILE A 94 -43.40 -14.29 -16.65
N LYS A 95 -42.07 -14.34 -16.81
CA LYS A 95 -41.33 -13.58 -17.81
C LYS A 95 -40.69 -14.50 -18.84
N ARG A 96 -40.37 -13.91 -20.00
CA ARG A 96 -39.58 -14.62 -21.01
C ARG A 96 -38.24 -15.06 -20.43
N ARG A 97 -38.00 -16.37 -20.48
CA ARG A 97 -36.74 -17.01 -20.11
C ARG A 97 -35.60 -16.51 -21.00
N SER A 98 -34.41 -16.34 -20.43
CA SER A 98 -33.19 -16.03 -21.17
C SER A 98 -32.75 -17.21 -22.04
N PRO A 99 -32.05 -16.97 -23.17
CA PRO A 99 -31.56 -18.05 -24.01
C PRO A 99 -30.54 -18.92 -23.24
N ALA A 100 -30.69 -20.24 -23.32
CA ALA A 100 -29.78 -21.21 -22.74
C ALA A 100 -28.96 -21.87 -23.86
N TYR A 101 -27.63 -21.75 -23.78
CA TYR A 101 -26.71 -22.30 -24.79
C TYR A 101 -25.96 -23.51 -24.23
N SER A 102 -25.72 -24.52 -25.06
CA SER A 102 -24.85 -25.65 -24.75
C SER A 102 -23.75 -25.78 -25.81
N LEU A 103 -22.55 -26.18 -25.39
CA LEU A 103 -21.45 -26.48 -26.29
C LEU A 103 -21.39 -28.01 -26.50
N LYS A 104 -21.40 -28.44 -27.76
CA LYS A 104 -21.19 -29.84 -28.12
C LYS A 104 -19.71 -30.22 -27.92
N GLY A 105 -19.44 -31.42 -27.41
CA GLY A 105 -18.08 -31.92 -27.21
C GLY A 105 -17.26 -32.04 -28.51
N ARG A 106 -15.94 -32.01 -28.38
CA ARG A 106 -14.99 -32.10 -29.52
C ARG A 106 -14.92 -33.54 -30.06
N HIS A 107 -14.91 -33.68 -31.39
CA HIS A 107 -14.66 -34.96 -32.07
C HIS A 107 -13.20 -34.99 -32.52
N ILE A 108 -12.45 -36.05 -32.16
CA ILE A 108 -11.07 -36.24 -32.65
C ILE A 108 -11.16 -36.94 -34.00
N LEU A 109 -10.72 -36.27 -35.06
CA LEU A 109 -10.54 -36.90 -36.37
C LEU A 109 -9.11 -37.44 -36.43
N SER A 110 -8.97 -38.75 -36.59
CA SER A 110 -7.67 -39.38 -36.83
C SER A 110 -7.24 -39.10 -38.26
N GLU A 111 -6.41 -38.09 -38.46
CA GLU A 111 -5.83 -37.79 -39.76
C GLU A 111 -4.74 -38.82 -40.07
N ILE A 112 -5.01 -39.77 -40.99
CA ILE A 112 -3.99 -40.71 -41.48
C ILE A 112 -3.12 -39.93 -42.46
N GLN A 113 -2.04 -39.32 -41.96
CA GLN A 113 -1.04 -38.62 -42.76
C GLN A 113 -0.37 -39.62 -43.72
N ARG A 114 -0.67 -39.52 -45.02
CA ARG A 114 -0.05 -40.31 -46.11
C ARG A 114 1.12 -39.57 -46.78
N SER A 115 1.77 -38.65 -46.08
CA SER A 115 2.94 -37.93 -46.58
C SER A 115 4.22 -38.59 -46.05
N PRO A 116 5.28 -38.75 -46.88
CA PRO A 116 6.55 -39.25 -46.38
C PRO A 116 7.11 -38.26 -45.36
N ALA A 117 7.26 -38.71 -44.12
CA ALA A 117 7.78 -37.92 -43.01
C ALA A 117 9.25 -37.50 -43.25
N PRO A 118 9.78 -36.48 -42.55
CA PRO A 118 11.16 -35.99 -42.70
C PRO A 118 12.29 -37.03 -42.43
N ILE A 119 11.96 -38.24 -41.96
CA ILE A 119 12.89 -39.36 -41.75
C ILE A 119 12.92 -40.30 -42.98
N PHE A 120 12.42 -39.86 -44.14
CA PHE A 120 12.45 -40.66 -45.35
C PHE A 120 13.84 -40.60 -46.01
N TYR A 121 14.61 -41.68 -45.85
CA TYR A 121 15.82 -41.90 -46.64
C TYR A 121 15.41 -42.48 -48.00
N PRO A 122 15.64 -41.77 -49.12
CA PRO A 122 15.33 -42.32 -50.43
C PRO A 122 16.24 -43.52 -50.70
N LEU A 123 15.61 -44.64 -51.09
CA LEU A 123 16.33 -45.76 -51.70
C LEU A 123 16.65 -45.38 -53.14
N TYR A 124 17.73 -45.92 -53.70
CA TYR A 124 18.13 -45.65 -55.08
C TYR A 124 17.98 -46.91 -55.93
N ASP A 125 17.42 -46.77 -57.13
CA ASP A 125 17.35 -47.89 -58.06
C ASP A 125 18.75 -48.24 -58.58
N THR A 126 19.14 -49.51 -58.43
CA THR A 126 20.45 -50.04 -58.88
C THR A 126 20.35 -50.84 -60.17
N ARG A 127 19.15 -50.96 -60.74
CA ARG A 127 18.90 -51.73 -61.97
C ARG A 127 19.51 -51.02 -63.19
N LYS A 128 20.01 -51.81 -64.14
CA LYS A 128 20.44 -51.28 -65.45
C LYS A 128 19.21 -50.83 -66.23
N ARG A 129 19.15 -49.53 -66.57
CA ARG A 129 18.06 -48.93 -67.34
C ARG A 129 18.58 -48.33 -68.64
N SER A 130 17.75 -48.27 -69.67
CA SER A 130 18.04 -47.48 -70.87
C SER A 130 18.20 -46.00 -70.51
N PRO A 131 18.99 -45.23 -71.27
CA PRO A 131 19.24 -43.82 -70.96
C PRO A 131 17.92 -43.00 -70.98
N ILE A 132 17.70 -42.22 -69.93
CA ILE A 132 16.53 -41.33 -69.76
C ILE A 132 17.03 -39.89 -69.69
N TYR A 133 16.37 -39.01 -70.44
CA TYR A 133 16.63 -37.58 -70.40
C TYR A 133 15.69 -36.90 -69.40
N SER A 134 16.25 -36.02 -68.56
CA SER A 134 15.50 -35.15 -67.67
C SER A 134 15.98 -33.71 -67.85
N PHE A 135 15.08 -32.76 -67.60
CA PHE A 135 15.42 -31.33 -67.55
C PHE A 135 15.75 -30.95 -66.09
N GLY A 136 16.87 -30.26 -65.87
CA GLY A 136 17.31 -29.82 -64.54
C GLY A 136 18.80 -30.01 -64.29
N ILE A 137 19.27 -29.54 -63.13
CA ILE A 137 20.68 -29.67 -62.70
C ILE A 137 20.93 -31.09 -62.22
N LYS A 138 21.83 -31.81 -62.89
CA LYS A 138 22.34 -33.09 -62.41
C LYS A 138 23.50 -32.83 -61.45
N HIS A 139 23.32 -33.17 -60.17
CA HIS A 139 24.34 -32.93 -59.15
C HIS A 139 25.56 -33.87 -59.26
N SER A 140 25.46 -34.98 -60.00
CA SER A 140 26.60 -35.79 -60.46
C SER A 140 26.17 -36.75 -61.57
N GLU A 141 27.12 -37.27 -62.36
CA GLU A 141 26.86 -38.31 -63.38
C GLU A 141 26.43 -39.66 -62.77
N CYS A 142 26.80 -39.90 -61.50
CA CYS A 142 26.53 -41.14 -60.76
C CYS A 142 25.33 -41.03 -59.81
N ALA A 143 24.58 -39.92 -59.82
CA ALA A 143 23.41 -39.76 -58.94
C ALA A 143 22.28 -40.71 -59.38
N GLY A 144 21.95 -41.68 -58.53
CA GLY A 144 20.81 -42.58 -58.75
C GLY A 144 19.48 -41.84 -58.67
N VAL A 145 18.45 -42.39 -59.32
CA VAL A 145 17.07 -41.89 -59.20
C VAL A 145 16.51 -42.38 -57.86
N PRO A 146 16.00 -41.49 -56.98
CA PRO A 146 15.37 -41.89 -55.73
C PRO A 146 14.06 -42.64 -56.05
N MET A 147 13.86 -43.78 -55.37
CA MET A 147 12.68 -44.63 -55.44
C MET A 147 11.82 -44.39 -54.19
N THR A 148 10.51 -44.29 -54.38
CA THR A 148 9.54 -44.29 -53.28
C THR A 148 8.79 -45.61 -53.23
N GLN A 149 8.13 -45.91 -52.10
CA GLN A 149 7.35 -47.14 -51.92
C GLN A 149 6.17 -47.26 -52.91
N LEU A 150 5.79 -46.17 -53.59
CA LEU A 150 4.75 -46.16 -54.62
C LEU A 150 5.29 -46.50 -56.01
N ASP A 151 6.60 -46.51 -56.20
CA ASP A 151 7.26 -46.80 -57.48
C ASP A 151 7.63 -48.30 -57.62
N GLU A 152 7.34 -49.13 -56.61
CA GLU A 152 7.61 -50.57 -56.59
C GLU A 152 6.50 -51.43 -57.23
N ASP A 153 5.35 -50.84 -57.58
CA ASP A 153 4.20 -51.50 -58.21
C ASP A 153 4.25 -51.55 -59.75
#